data_AF-A0A3D3LIL8-F1
#
_entry.id   AF-A0A3D3LIL8-F1
#
_cell.length_a   1.000
_cell.length_b   1.000
_cell.length_c   1.000
_cell.angle_alpha   90.00
_cell.angle_beta   90.00
_cell.angle_gamma   90.00
#
_symmetry.space_group_name_H-M   'P 1'
#
loop_
_entity.id
_entity.type
_entity.pdbx_description
1 polymer ?
#
loop_
_entity_poly.entity_id
_entity_poly.type
_entity_poly.pdbx_seq_one_letter_code
_entity_poly.pdbx_strand_id
1 'polypeptide(L)' 'MRELQSLLTNAGYPTGKPDGMMGRKTRDAIRAYQKKYELQPDGYATPALLNRLK' A
#
# COMPACT_ATOMS: atom_id res chain seq x y z
N MET A 1 -4.46 -3.18 8.40
CA MET A 1 -3.24 -3.62 7.70
C MET A 1 -3.48 -4.69 6.65
N ARG A 2 -4.08 -5.84 6.98
CA ARG A 2 -4.38 -6.88 5.97
C ARG A 2 -5.26 -6.38 4.83
N GLU A 3 -6.31 -5.64 5.16
CA GLU A 3 -7.20 -4.98 4.20
C GLU A 3 -6.42 -4.08 3.23
N LEU A 4 -5.55 -3.21 3.76
CA LEU A 4 -4.69 -2.35 2.95
C LEU A 4 -3.81 -3.15 1.98
N GLN A 5 -3.19 -4.23 2.47
CA GLN A 5 -2.35 -5.08 1.64
C GLN A 5 -3.13 -5.74 0.50
N SER A 6 -4.34 -6.24 0.81
CA SER A 6 -5.24 -6.82 -0.20
C SER A 6 -5.66 -5.78 -1.23
N LEU A 7 -6.05 -4.58 -0.80
CA LEU A 7 -6.47 -3.50 -1.71
C LEU A 7 -5.32 -3.01 -2.59
N LEU A 8 -4.11 -2.86 -2.04
CA LEU A 8 -2.92 -2.52 -2.83
C LEU A 8 -2.64 -3.58 -3.89
N THR A 9 -2.69 -4.86 -3.52
CA THR A 9 -2.50 -5.96 -4.47
C THR A 9 -3.56 -5.93 -5.56
N ASN A 10 -4.83 -5.69 -5.22
CA ASN A 10 -5.93 -5.55 -6.19
C ASN A 10 -5.76 -4.32 -7.11
N ALA A 11 -5.19 -3.24 -6.58
CA ALA A 11 -4.86 -2.03 -7.35
C ALA A 11 -3.61 -2.17 -8.23
N GLY A 12 -2.99 -3.36 -8.28
CA GLY A 12 -1.82 -3.67 -9.11
C GLY A 12 -0.48 -3.45 -8.42
N TYR A 13 -0.47 -3.23 -7.10
CA TYR A 13 0.74 -3.03 -6.29
C TYR A 13 0.99 -4.25 -5.39
N PRO A 14 1.80 -5.23 -5.82
CA PRO A 14 1.94 -6.49 -5.09
C PRO A 14 2.59 -6.28 -3.72
N THR A 15 1.83 -6.51 -2.65
CA THR A 15 2.31 -6.38 -1.26
C THR A 15 2.89 -7.67 -0.68
N GLY A 16 2.76 -8.79 -1.40
CA GLY A 16 3.04 -10.13 -0.90
C GLY A 16 1.80 -10.76 -0.26
N LYS A 17 2.00 -11.64 0.73
CA LYS A 17 0.91 -12.21 1.50
C LYS A 17 0.32 -11.10 2.40
N PRO A 18 -1.01 -10.86 2.40
CA PRO A 18 -1.64 -9.89 3.29
C PRO A 18 -1.72 -10.46 4.71
N ASP A 19 -0.54 -10.64 5.33
CA ASP A 19 -0.36 -11.19 6.67
C ASP A 19 -0.60 -10.16 7.79
N GLY A 20 -0.63 -8.87 7.42
CA GLY A 20 -0.80 -7.73 8.32
C GLY A 20 0.53 -7.10 8.74
N MET A 21 1.67 -7.64 8.31
CA MET A 21 3.01 -7.16 8.65
C MET A 21 3.50 -6.10 7.65
N MET A 22 4.12 -5.04 8.16
CA MET A 22 4.72 -4.00 7.31
C MET A 22 6.12 -4.41 6.81
N GLY A 23 6.14 -5.41 5.93
CA GLY A 23 7.35 -5.89 5.26
C GLY A 23 7.81 -4.99 4.11
N ARG A 24 9.00 -5.29 3.57
CA ARG A 24 9.59 -4.55 2.44
C ARG A 24 8.65 -4.43 1.25
N LYS A 25 8.02 -5.54 0.83
CA LYS A 25 7.07 -5.57 -0.29
C LYS A 25 5.87 -4.65 -0.08
N THR A 26 5.32 -4.61 1.15
CA THR A 26 4.20 -3.71 1.46
C THR A 26 4.63 -2.25 1.39
N ARG A 27 5.81 -1.88 1.91
CA ARG A 27 6.35 -0.51 1.80
C ARG A 27 6.60 -0.12 0.35
N ASP A 28 7.18 -1.01 -0.45
CA ASP A 28 7.45 -0.75 -1.87
C ASP A 28 6.14 -0.55 -2.65
N ALA A 29 5.12 -1.35 -2.38
CA ALA A 29 3.78 -1.18 -2.95
C ALA A 29 3.13 0.16 -2.54
N ILE A 30 3.27 0.55 -1.27
CA ILE A 30 2.79 1.85 -0.79
C ILE A 30 3.51 3.00 -1.52
N ARG A 31 4.83 2.94 -1.65
CA ARG A 31 5.62 3.95 -2.37
C ARG A 31 5.23 4.04 -3.84
N ALA A 32 5.01 2.90 -4.48
CA ALA A 32 4.58 2.84 -5.87
C ALA A 32 3.20 3.46 -6.05
N TYR A 33 2.26 3.17 -5.16
CA TYR A 33 0.95 3.81 -5.13
C TYR A 33 1.09 5.33 -4.94
N GLN A 34 1.81 5.76 -3.90
CA GLN A 34 2.04 7.17 -3.61
C GLN A 34 2.64 7.90 -4.81
N LYS A 35 3.67 7.32 -5.45
CA LYS A 35 4.30 7.89 -6.65
C LYS A 35 3.32 8.04 -7.81
N LYS A 36 2.45 7.06 -8.06
CA LYS A 36 1.45 7.13 -9.15
C LYS A 36 0.41 8.24 -8.93
N TYR A 37 0.09 8.54 -7.68
CA TYR A 37 -0.86 9.60 -7.33
C TYR A 37 -0.19 10.91 -6.91
N GLU A 38 1.09 11.10 -7.27
CA GLU A 38 1.88 12.32 -6.97
C GLU A 38 1.90 12.69 -5.47
N LEU A 39 1.76 11.68 -4.61
CA LEU A 39 1.92 11.80 -3.17
C LEU A 39 3.39 11.62 -2.79
N GLN A 40 3.78 12.13 -1.63
CA GLN A 40 5.10 11.88 -1.07
C GLN A 40 5.30 10.35 -0.88
N PRO A 41 6.27 9.72 -1.56
CA PRO A 41 6.45 8.27 -1.56
C PRO A 41 7.26 7.81 -0.33
N ASP A 42 6.75 8.12 0.86
CA ASP A 42 7.40 7.80 2.13
C ASP A 42 7.31 6.29 2.49
N GLY A 43 6.34 5.57 1.93
CA GLY A 43 6.10 4.16 2.17
C GLY A 43 5.31 3.86 3.45
N TYR A 44 4.67 4.86 4.05
CA TYR A 44 3.86 4.69 5.26
C TYR A 44 2.40 4.38 4.95
N ALA A 45 1.86 3.38 5.65
CA ALA A 45 0.44 3.09 5.61
C ALA A 45 -0.31 4.12 6.48
N THR A 46 -1.13 4.95 5.84
CA THR A 46 -1.99 5.91 6.55
C THR A 46 -3.47 5.56 6.33
N PRO A 47 -4.37 5.97 7.25
CA PRO A 47 -5.82 5.83 7.04
C PRO A 47 -6.30 6.52 5.75
N ALA A 48 -5.70 7.65 5.40
CA ALA A 48 -5.98 8.37 4.16
C ALA A 48 -5.65 7.51 2.92
N LEU A 49 -4.51 6.81 2.94
CA LEU A 49 -4.13 5.91 1.85
C LEU A 49 -5.10 4.72 1.73
N LEU A 50 -5.55 4.17 2.86
CA LEU A 50 -6.58 3.12 2.86
C LEU A 50 -7.91 3.62 2.29
N ASN A 51 -8.34 4.84 2.64
CA ASN A 51 -9.58 5.42 2.13
C ASN A 51 -9.53 5.70 0.62
N ARG A 52 -8.35 6.02 0.05
CA ARG A 52 -8.19 6.21 -1.40
C ARG A 52 -8.18 4.90 -2.20
N LEU A 53 -8.03 3.77 -1.51
CA LEU A 53 -8.04 2.43 -2.11
C LEU A 53 -9.41 1.74 -2.01
N LYS A 54 -10.34 2.29 -1.25
CA LYS A 54 -11.75 1.90 -1.21
C LYS A 54 -12.50 2.58 -2.34
#